data_AF-A0A1I7ZUQ0-F1
#
_entry.id   AF-A0A1I7ZUQ0-F1
#
_cell.length_a   1.000
_cell.length_b   1.000
_cell.length_c   1.000
_cell.angle_alpha   90.00
_cell.angle_beta   90.00
_cell.angle_gamma   90.00
#
_symmetry.space_group_name_H-M   'P 1'
#
loop_
_entity.id
_entity.type
_entity.pdbx_description
1 polymer ?
#
loop_
_entity_poly.entity_id
_entity_poly.type
_entity_poly.pdbx_seq_one_letter_code
_entity_poly.pdbx_strand_id
1 'polypeptide(L)'
;MKSRRSPYSPEEDRSMWKYLIKELRALNDYALTPGGNQIWEKYRKDHKGCARTCQSLASHYVKRLKGRVCFSNLPLADILYFIRRMDEKLQPEYKKRLETHFKCRLEVTGSRVKVTYESEEGINDIEEIQDSEAAKKSIWKRPIDSNEDSVPPRPPRPDLEGWLRTAPSVAVGRHELVTPLVQRSEDEQDEPTSTQEVLKVLREMEEAREQEL
;
A
#
# COMPACT_ATOMS: atom_id res chain seq x y z
N MET A 1 21.83 -8.21 22.45
CA MET A 1 21.55 -9.15 21.35
C MET A 1 20.74 -8.43 20.28
N LYS A 2 21.23 -8.32 19.03
CA LYS A 2 20.42 -7.76 17.92
C LYS A 2 19.38 -8.80 17.53
N SER A 3 18.10 -8.54 17.80
CA SER A 3 16.99 -9.38 17.35
C SER A 3 17.05 -9.51 15.82
N ARG A 4 17.23 -10.74 15.30
CA ARG A 4 17.19 -11.00 13.86
C ARG A 4 15.76 -10.72 13.40
N ARG A 5 15.61 -9.82 12.43
CA ARG A 5 14.31 -9.58 11.79
C ARG A 5 13.90 -10.85 11.03
N SER A 6 12.74 -11.40 11.35
CA SER A 6 12.18 -12.53 10.60
C SER A 6 11.96 -12.13 9.14
N PRO A 7 12.17 -13.02 8.15
CA PRO A 7 11.78 -12.76 6.77
C PRO A 7 10.26 -12.65 6.65
N TYR A 8 9.77 -11.92 5.64
CA TYR A 8 8.34 -11.88 5.32
C TYR A 8 7.92 -13.20 4.66
N SER A 9 6.77 -13.72 5.10
CA SER A 9 6.14 -14.90 4.51
C SER A 9 5.26 -14.55 3.31
N PRO A 10 5.03 -15.48 2.38
CA PRO A 10 4.08 -15.29 1.28
C PRO A 10 2.66 -14.94 1.78
N GLU A 11 2.25 -15.47 2.94
CA GLU A 11 0.97 -15.19 3.57
C GLU A 11 0.88 -13.74 4.07
N GLU A 12 1.97 -13.20 4.63
CA GLU A 12 2.05 -11.79 5.00
C GLU A 12 1.94 -10.90 3.76
N ASP A 13 2.66 -11.22 2.69
CA ASP A 13 2.61 -10.48 1.42
C ASP A 13 1.19 -10.44 0.85
N ARG A 14 0.53 -11.61 0.82
CA ARG A 14 -0.86 -11.72 0.36
C ARG A 14 -1.82 -10.91 1.24
N SER A 15 -1.61 -10.93 2.56
CA SER A 15 -2.44 -10.18 3.51
C SER A 15 -2.29 -8.67 3.33
N MET A 16 -1.06 -8.20 3.10
CA MET A 16 -0.79 -6.80 2.75
C MET A 16 -1.52 -6.38 1.48
N TRP A 17 -1.48 -7.19 0.41
CA TRP A 17 -2.20 -6.88 -0.83
C TRP A 17 -3.71 -6.84 -0.65
N LYS A 18 -4.29 -7.86 0.00
CA LYS A 18 -5.74 -7.90 0.27
C LYS A 18 -6.19 -6.66 1.04
N TYR A 19 -5.39 -6.24 2.01
CA TYR A 19 -5.69 -5.04 2.79
C TYR A 19 -5.63 -3.77 1.93
N LEU A 20 -4.60 -3.58 1.10
CA LEU A 20 -4.54 -2.43 0.20
C LEU A 20 -5.75 -2.36 -0.73
N ILE A 21 -6.16 -3.48 -1.32
CA ILE A 21 -7.31 -3.54 -2.22
C ILE A 21 -8.62 -3.20 -1.49
N LYS A 22 -8.79 -3.74 -0.28
CA LYS A 22 -9.93 -3.39 0.58
C LYS A 22 -9.99 -1.88 0.84
N GLU A 23 -8.87 -1.27 1.17
CA GLU A 23 -8.78 0.16 1.50
C GLU A 23 -8.94 1.05 0.27
N LEU A 24 -8.44 0.63 -0.90
CA LEU A 24 -8.69 1.30 -2.19
C LEU A 24 -10.18 1.28 -2.55
N ARG A 25 -10.87 0.15 -2.33
CA ARG A 25 -12.33 0.05 -2.52
C ARG A 25 -13.12 0.92 -1.56
N ALA A 26 -12.59 1.12 -0.35
CA ALA A 26 -13.14 2.03 0.64
C ALA A 26 -12.81 3.51 0.38
N LEU A 27 -12.17 3.83 -0.76
CA LEU A 27 -11.74 5.19 -1.12
C LEU A 27 -10.83 5.84 -0.08
N ASN A 28 -9.98 5.05 0.58
CA ASN A 28 -8.98 5.58 1.49
C ASN A 28 -7.77 6.11 0.71
N ASP A 29 -7.54 7.42 0.77
CA ASP A 29 -6.45 8.09 0.05
C ASP A 29 -5.06 7.55 0.43
N TYR A 30 -4.87 7.10 1.68
CA TYR A 30 -3.59 6.54 2.10
C TYR A 30 -3.24 5.23 1.36
N ALA A 31 -4.23 4.54 0.82
CA ALA A 31 -4.01 3.32 0.03
C ALA A 31 -3.53 3.62 -1.40
N LEU A 32 -3.69 4.87 -1.90
CA LEU A 32 -3.08 5.32 -3.16
C LEU A 32 -1.57 5.55 -3.02
N THR A 33 -1.10 5.80 -1.80
CA THR A 33 0.32 5.99 -1.47
C THR A 33 0.82 4.97 -0.45
N PRO A 34 0.84 3.66 -0.80
CA PRO A 34 1.23 2.58 0.11
C PRO A 34 2.71 2.58 0.50
N GLY A 35 3.52 3.52 0.01
CA GLY A 35 4.87 3.77 0.55
C GLY A 35 4.86 4.52 1.90
N GLY A 36 3.77 5.19 2.26
CA GLY A 36 3.64 5.94 3.50
C GLY A 36 3.28 5.09 4.70
N ASN A 37 3.63 5.54 5.91
CA ASN A 37 3.39 4.78 7.14
C ASN A 37 1.91 4.72 7.56
N GLN A 38 1.08 5.67 7.13
CA GLN A 38 -0.30 5.84 7.62
C GLN A 38 -1.18 4.63 7.33
N ILE A 39 -1.14 4.09 6.11
CA ILE A 39 -1.92 2.90 5.75
C ILE A 39 -1.48 1.66 6.54
N TRP A 40 -0.19 1.53 6.82
CA TRP A 40 0.38 0.40 7.56
C TRP A 40 0.17 0.52 9.07
N GLU A 41 0.08 1.74 9.60
CA GLU A 41 -0.34 1.95 10.97
C GLU A 41 -1.80 1.52 11.16
N LYS A 42 -2.67 1.88 10.20
CA LYS A 42 -4.06 1.39 10.16
C LYS A 42 -4.11 -0.14 10.03
N TYR A 43 -3.30 -0.71 9.14
CA TYR A 43 -3.20 -2.18 8.97
C TYR A 43 -2.92 -2.89 10.29
N ARG A 44 -1.97 -2.38 11.10
CA ARG A 44 -1.62 -2.96 12.40
C ARG A 44 -2.74 -2.80 13.44
N LYS A 45 -3.50 -1.71 13.39
CA LYS A 45 -4.67 -1.50 14.26
C LYS A 45 -5.77 -2.52 13.94
N ASP A 46 -5.99 -2.78 12.65
CA ASP A 46 -7.00 -3.72 12.16
C ASP A 46 -6.58 -5.19 12.34
N HIS A 47 -5.28 -5.50 12.23
CA HIS A 47 -4.73 -6.86 12.38
C HIS A 47 -4.01 -6.99 13.72
N LYS A 48 -4.80 -7.12 14.79
CA LYS A 48 -4.29 -7.40 16.15
C LYS A 48 -3.47 -8.70 16.11
N GLY A 49 -2.16 -8.59 16.35
CA GLY A 49 -1.21 -9.71 16.24
C GLY A 49 -0.16 -9.54 15.14
N CYS A 50 -0.22 -8.47 14.33
CA CYS A 50 0.85 -8.15 13.40
C CYS A 50 2.16 -7.80 14.15
N ALA A 51 3.13 -8.71 14.09
CA ALA A 51 4.45 -8.56 14.71
C ALA A 51 5.35 -7.54 13.99
N ARG A 52 4.95 -7.07 12.80
CA ARG A 52 5.71 -6.11 11.99
C ARG A 52 5.43 -4.68 12.43
N THR A 53 6.45 -3.83 12.36
CA THR A 53 6.27 -2.38 12.54
C THR A 53 5.74 -1.75 11.26
N CYS A 54 5.05 -0.61 11.35
CA CYS A 54 4.53 0.12 10.18
C CYS A 54 5.65 0.49 9.19
N GLN A 55 6.80 0.95 9.70
CA GLN A 55 7.97 1.27 8.88
C GLN A 55 8.54 0.03 8.17
N SER A 56 8.51 -1.15 8.81
CA SER A 56 8.94 -2.39 8.18
C SER A 56 8.00 -2.80 7.04
N LEU A 57 6.68 -2.67 7.25
CA LEU A 57 5.66 -2.96 6.24
C LEU A 57 5.80 -2.01 5.04
N ALA A 58 5.93 -0.71 5.30
CA ALA A 58 6.15 0.30 4.26
C ALA A 58 7.41 0.00 3.43
N SER A 59 8.53 -0.26 4.11
CA SER A 59 9.79 -0.57 3.43
C SER A 59 9.70 -1.88 2.63
N HIS A 60 9.04 -2.90 3.18
CA HIS A 60 8.84 -4.17 2.50
C HIS A 60 7.97 -3.99 1.25
N TYR A 61 6.87 -3.23 1.35
CA TYR A 61 6.04 -2.90 0.21
C TYR A 61 6.86 -2.25 -0.91
N VAL A 62 7.59 -1.16 -0.60
CA VAL A 62 8.37 -0.43 -1.61
C VAL A 62 9.45 -1.30 -2.25
N LYS A 63 10.14 -2.12 -1.45
CA LYS A 63 11.31 -2.89 -1.93
C LYS A 63 10.95 -4.22 -2.59
N ARG A 64 9.85 -4.84 -2.21
CA ARG A 64 9.52 -6.23 -2.59
C ARG A 64 8.17 -6.40 -3.25
N LEU A 65 7.17 -5.61 -2.88
CA LEU A 65 5.80 -5.77 -3.39
C LEU A 65 5.47 -4.83 -4.55
N LYS A 66 5.93 -3.57 -4.51
CA LYS A 66 5.62 -2.56 -5.53
C LYS A 66 5.93 -3.09 -6.95
N GLY A 67 4.94 -2.99 -7.84
CA GLY A 67 5.03 -3.49 -9.21
C GLY A 67 5.04 -5.01 -9.34
N ARG A 68 4.79 -5.78 -8.26
CA ARG A 68 4.72 -7.26 -8.26
C ARG A 68 3.35 -7.81 -7.86
N VAL A 69 2.29 -7.01 -8.01
CA VAL A 69 0.92 -7.44 -7.70
C VAL A 69 0.50 -8.69 -8.48
N CYS A 70 1.01 -8.89 -9.70
CA CYS A 70 0.73 -10.07 -10.53
C CYS A 70 1.25 -11.40 -9.95
N PHE A 71 2.08 -11.35 -8.91
CA PHE A 71 2.66 -12.53 -8.24
C PHE A 71 1.94 -12.87 -6.92
N SER A 72 0.91 -12.11 -6.54
CA SER A 72 0.27 -12.16 -5.22
C SER A 72 -0.75 -13.29 -5.01
N ASN A 73 -0.97 -14.15 -6.01
CA ASN A 73 -2.01 -15.19 -6.00
C ASN A 73 -3.39 -14.64 -5.57
N LEU A 74 -3.70 -13.43 -6.04
CA LEU A 74 -5.00 -12.79 -5.89
C LEU A 74 -5.90 -13.11 -7.10
N PRO A 75 -7.23 -12.99 -6.95
CA PRO A 75 -8.15 -13.07 -8.08
C PRO A 75 -7.79 -12.07 -9.19
N LEU A 76 -8.00 -12.45 -10.46
CA LEU A 76 -7.70 -11.58 -11.60
C LEU A 76 -8.39 -10.22 -11.49
N ALA A 77 -9.66 -10.20 -11.08
CA ALA A 77 -10.42 -8.97 -10.87
C ALA A 77 -9.78 -8.03 -9.84
N ASP A 78 -9.23 -8.58 -8.74
CA ASP A 78 -8.54 -7.82 -7.70
C ASP A 78 -7.21 -7.24 -8.21
N ILE A 79 -6.47 -8.01 -8.99
CA ILE A 79 -5.20 -7.58 -9.61
C ILE A 79 -5.46 -6.44 -10.60
N LEU A 80 -6.40 -6.62 -11.53
CA LEU A 80 -6.75 -5.61 -12.53
C LEU A 80 -7.29 -4.34 -11.88
N TYR A 81 -8.11 -4.48 -10.84
CA TYR A 81 -8.59 -3.36 -10.05
C TYR A 81 -7.43 -2.57 -9.42
N PHE A 82 -6.47 -3.26 -8.80
CA PHE A 82 -5.30 -2.63 -8.19
C PHE A 82 -4.48 -1.87 -9.23
N ILE A 83 -4.15 -2.50 -10.36
CA ILE A 83 -3.34 -1.90 -11.43
C ILE A 83 -4.01 -0.64 -11.99
N ARG A 84 -5.32 -0.72 -12.28
CA ARG A 84 -6.12 0.43 -12.76
C ARG A 84 -6.11 1.57 -11.74
N ARG A 85 -6.33 1.26 -10.45
CA ARG A 85 -6.46 2.29 -9.42
C ARG A 85 -5.14 2.98 -9.09
N MET A 86 -4.03 2.26 -9.22
CA MET A 86 -2.68 2.79 -8.99
C MET A 86 -2.07 3.45 -10.23
N ASP A 87 -2.79 3.49 -11.35
CA ASP A 87 -2.31 3.98 -12.65
C ASP A 87 -0.99 3.31 -13.08
N GLU A 88 -0.82 2.03 -12.75
CA GLU A 88 0.36 1.27 -13.15
C GLU A 88 0.17 0.75 -14.58
N LYS A 89 1.17 0.98 -15.43
CA LYS A 89 1.17 0.43 -16.80
C LYS A 89 1.31 -1.09 -16.73
N LEU A 90 0.35 -1.80 -17.34
CA LEU A 90 0.43 -3.26 -17.47
C LEU A 90 1.56 -3.63 -18.42
N GLN A 91 2.69 -4.07 -17.86
CA GLN A 91 3.84 -4.50 -18.65
C GLN A 91 3.49 -5.74 -19.50
N PRO A 92 4.06 -5.91 -20.70
CA PRO A 92 3.79 -7.05 -21.57
C PRO A 92 4.05 -8.41 -20.90
N GLU A 93 5.08 -8.50 -20.07
CA GLU A 93 5.43 -9.73 -19.33
C GLU A 93 4.36 -10.08 -18.30
N TYR A 94 3.81 -9.06 -17.64
CA TYR A 94 2.75 -9.22 -16.65
C TYR A 94 1.44 -9.62 -17.31
N LYS A 95 1.12 -9.00 -18.44
CA LYS A 95 -0.02 -9.38 -19.28
C LYS A 95 0.06 -10.86 -19.65
N LYS A 96 1.16 -11.30 -20.29
CA LYS A 96 1.36 -12.69 -20.71
C LYS A 96 1.23 -13.68 -19.55
N ARG A 97 1.77 -13.31 -18.38
CA ARG A 97 1.68 -14.12 -17.16
C ARG A 97 0.24 -14.25 -16.67
N LEU A 98 -0.51 -13.16 -16.60
CA LEU A 98 -1.91 -13.18 -16.19
C LEU A 98 -2.75 -14.01 -17.16
N GLU A 99 -2.54 -13.82 -18.47
CA GLU A 99 -3.21 -14.60 -19.52
C GLU A 99 -2.96 -16.10 -19.37
N THR A 100 -1.70 -16.49 -19.16
CA THR A 100 -1.32 -17.90 -18.96
C THR A 100 -1.89 -18.47 -17.65
N HIS A 101 -1.81 -17.72 -16.56
CA HIS A 101 -2.22 -18.19 -15.24
C HIS A 101 -3.73 -18.34 -15.11
N PHE A 102 -4.50 -17.42 -15.69
CA PHE A 102 -5.96 -17.39 -15.60
C PHE A 102 -6.66 -17.96 -16.85
N LYS A 103 -5.90 -18.46 -17.83
CA LYS A 103 -6.42 -18.99 -19.12
C LYS A 103 -7.38 -17.99 -19.79
N CYS A 104 -6.92 -16.75 -19.91
CA CYS A 104 -7.70 -15.65 -20.49
C CYS A 104 -6.85 -14.86 -21.48
N ARG A 105 -7.50 -14.06 -22.33
CA ARG A 105 -6.88 -13.03 -23.16
C ARG A 105 -7.22 -11.66 -22.61
N LEU A 106 -6.21 -10.81 -22.45
CA LEU A 106 -6.35 -9.43 -21.99
C LEU A 106 -6.17 -8.49 -23.17
N GLU A 107 -7.12 -7.60 -23.41
CA GLU A 107 -7.00 -6.52 -24.40
C GLU A 107 -7.03 -5.19 -23.66
N VAL A 108 -5.93 -4.44 -23.76
CA VAL A 108 -5.81 -3.11 -23.13
C VAL A 108 -6.12 -2.07 -24.19
N THR A 109 -7.25 -1.39 -24.05
CA THR A 109 -7.71 -0.33 -24.96
C THR A 109 -7.80 0.99 -24.20
N GLY A 110 -6.70 1.74 -24.21
CA GLY A 110 -6.58 2.97 -23.41
C GLY A 110 -6.69 2.67 -21.92
N SER A 111 -7.71 3.23 -21.26
CA SER A 111 -8.00 2.96 -19.83
C SER A 111 -8.87 1.73 -19.59
N ARG A 112 -9.39 1.07 -20.64
CA ARG A 112 -10.24 -0.11 -20.49
C ARG A 112 -9.41 -1.38 -20.64
N VAL A 113 -9.72 -2.37 -19.82
CA VAL A 113 -9.17 -3.72 -19.92
C VAL A 113 -10.34 -4.65 -20.21
N LYS A 114 -10.32 -5.27 -21.39
CA LYS A 114 -11.27 -6.31 -21.77
C LYS A 114 -10.64 -7.66 -21.45
N VAL A 115 -11.40 -8.52 -20.78
CA VAL A 115 -11.01 -9.88 -20.42
C VAL A 115 -11.89 -10.84 -21.21
N THR A 116 -11.26 -11.75 -21.95
CA THR A 116 -11.94 -12.82 -22.70
C THR A 116 -11.43 -14.15 -22.16
N TYR A 117 -12.30 -14.98 -21.60
CA TYR A 117 -11.90 -16.30 -21.09
C TYR A 117 -11.93 -17.36 -22.20
N GLU A 118 -10.94 -18.25 -22.21
CA GLU A 118 -10.96 -19.42 -23.09
C GLU A 118 -11.74 -20.54 -22.39
N SER A 119 -12.93 -20.87 -22.92
CA SER A 119 -13.73 -22.01 -22.45
C SER A 119 -13.56 -23.19 -23.41
N GLU A 120 -13.62 -24.42 -22.87
CA GLU A 120 -13.46 -25.67 -23.65
C GLU A 120 -14.60 -25.90 -24.68
N GLU A 121 -15.71 -25.18 -24.56
CA GLU A 121 -16.88 -25.27 -25.47
C GLU A 121 -16.98 -24.08 -26.46
N GLY A 122 -15.95 -23.23 -26.55
CA GLY A 122 -15.95 -22.01 -27.35
C GLY A 122 -16.02 -20.74 -26.50
N ILE A 123 -15.66 -19.60 -27.09
CA ILE A 123 -15.50 -18.31 -26.41
C ILE A 123 -16.87 -17.84 -25.88
N ASN A 124 -17.09 -17.89 -24.56
CA ASN A 124 -18.44 -17.67 -24.01
C ASN A 124 -18.61 -16.46 -23.08
N ASP A 125 -17.55 -15.82 -22.54
CA ASP A 125 -17.76 -14.70 -21.61
C ASP A 125 -16.83 -13.51 -21.87
N ILE A 126 -17.46 -12.36 -22.18
CA ILE A 126 -16.83 -11.04 -22.24
C ILE A 126 -17.23 -10.31 -20.95
N GLU A 127 -16.33 -10.27 -19.97
CA GLU A 127 -16.48 -9.37 -18.83
C GLU A 127 -15.84 -8.02 -19.18
N GLU A 128 -16.67 -7.04 -19.53
CA GLU A 128 -16.24 -5.65 -19.60
C GLU A 128 -16.29 -5.05 -18.19
N ILE A 129 -15.13 -4.90 -17.54
CA ILE A 129 -15.04 -4.27 -16.22
C ILE A 129 -15.15 -2.74 -16.42
N GLN A 130 -16.37 -2.21 -16.32
CA GLN A 130 -16.64 -0.76 -16.26
C GLN A 130 -16.76 -0.27 -14.80
N ASP A 131 -16.33 0.97 -14.54
CA ASP A 131 -16.23 1.60 -13.21
C ASP A 131 -17.56 1.65 -12.42
N SER A 132 -18.70 1.38 -13.05
CA SER A 132 -20.04 1.58 -12.46
C SER A 132 -20.65 0.35 -11.76
N GLU A 133 -20.14 -0.87 -11.99
CA GLU A 133 -20.75 -2.10 -11.44
C GLU A 133 -19.93 -2.84 -10.38
N ALA A 134 -18.62 -2.58 -10.25
CA ALA A 134 -17.77 -3.28 -9.27
C ALA A 134 -18.17 -3.00 -7.81
N ALA A 135 -18.88 -1.90 -7.54
CA ALA A 135 -19.43 -1.57 -6.24
C ALA A 135 -20.73 -2.34 -5.89
N LYS A 136 -21.41 -2.95 -6.87
CA LYS A 136 -22.75 -3.55 -6.68
C LYS A 136 -22.74 -5.07 -6.55
N LYS A 137 -21.77 -5.78 -7.14
CA LYS A 137 -21.74 -7.25 -7.15
C LYS A 137 -20.89 -7.87 -6.03
N SER A 138 -20.08 -7.09 -5.32
CA SER A 138 -19.41 -7.54 -4.09
C SER A 138 -20.32 -7.38 -2.87
N ILE A 139 -21.53 -7.96 -2.93
CA ILE A 139 -22.34 -8.23 -1.74
C ILE A 139 -21.64 -9.36 -1.00
N TRP A 140 -20.69 -8.98 -0.14
CA TRP A 140 -20.42 -9.75 1.05
C TRP A 140 -21.72 -9.75 1.85
N LYS A 141 -22.55 -10.78 1.64
CA LYS A 141 -23.55 -11.16 2.63
C LYS A 141 -22.76 -11.39 3.91
N ARG A 142 -22.80 -10.42 4.81
CA ARG A 142 -22.46 -10.68 6.22
C ARG A 142 -23.33 -11.87 6.63
N PRO A 143 -22.79 -12.90 7.30
CA PRO A 143 -23.64 -13.81 8.04
C PRO A 143 -24.51 -12.93 8.95
N ILE A 144 -25.82 -12.98 8.76
CA ILE A 144 -26.75 -12.44 9.73
C ILE A 144 -26.68 -13.42 10.89
N ASP A 145 -25.76 -13.17 11.82
CA ASP A 145 -25.82 -13.79 13.14
C ASP A 145 -27.07 -13.24 13.80
N SER A 146 -28.13 -14.04 13.71
CA SER A 146 -29.34 -13.89 14.49
C SER A 146 -29.01 -14.32 15.91
N ASN A 147 -28.48 -13.40 16.70
CA ASN A 147 -28.42 -13.51 18.15
C ASN A 147 -28.74 -12.13 18.73
N GLU A 148 -29.99 -11.71 18.53
CA GLU A 148 -30.66 -10.80 19.46
C GLU A 148 -30.86 -11.57 20.76
N ASP A 149 -29.96 -11.41 21.72
CA ASP A 149 -30.32 -11.37 23.13
C ASP A 149 -29.11 -11.00 23.98
N SER A 150 -29.33 -10.11 24.95
CA SER A 150 -28.38 -9.59 25.94
C SER A 150 -27.55 -8.36 25.53
N VAL A 151 -28.23 -7.24 25.22
CA VAL A 151 -27.66 -5.91 25.49
C VAL A 151 -27.87 -5.60 26.98
N PRO A 152 -26.81 -5.48 27.81
CA PRO A 152 -26.97 -5.08 29.20
C PRO A 152 -27.47 -3.63 29.29
N PRO A 153 -28.30 -3.29 30.30
CA PRO A 153 -28.88 -1.97 30.43
C PRO A 153 -27.80 -0.89 30.54
N ARG A 154 -27.99 0.18 29.77
CA ARG A 154 -27.15 1.37 29.75
C ARG A 154 -27.17 2.00 31.16
N PRO A 155 -26.03 2.39 31.74
CA PRO A 155 -26.03 3.09 33.01
C PRO A 155 -26.79 4.43 32.90
N PRO A 156 -27.49 4.86 33.97
CA PRO A 156 -28.21 6.12 33.99
C PRO A 156 -27.21 7.27 33.73
N ARG A 157 -27.61 8.19 32.85
CA ARG A 157 -26.84 9.40 32.60
C ARG A 157 -26.89 10.27 33.87
N PRO A 158 -25.76 10.82 34.34
CA PRO A 158 -25.79 11.84 35.39
C PRO A 158 -26.59 13.04 34.87
N ASP A 159 -27.47 13.49 35.75
CA ASP A 159 -28.26 14.70 35.70
C ASP A 159 -27.40 15.94 35.41
N LEU A 160 -27.90 16.76 34.49
CA LEU A 160 -27.22 17.95 33.96
C LEU A 160 -27.54 19.21 34.79
N GLU A 161 -27.86 19.05 36.07
CA GLU A 161 -28.15 20.14 37.01
C GLU A 161 -27.15 20.11 38.17
N GLY A 162 -26.04 20.84 38.04
CA GLY A 162 -25.11 20.95 39.18
C GLY A 162 -23.79 21.69 38.98
N TRP A 163 -23.42 22.11 37.76
CA TRP A 163 -22.08 22.66 37.49
C TRP A 163 -21.99 24.19 37.38
N LEU A 164 -22.96 24.92 37.94
CA LEU A 164 -22.85 26.37 38.13
C LEU A 164 -22.43 26.70 39.57
N ARG A 165 -21.12 26.56 39.85
CA ARG A 165 -20.43 27.34 40.88
C ARG A 165 -19.03 27.72 40.39
N THR A 166 -18.92 28.99 40.00
CA THR A 166 -17.82 29.95 40.25
C THR A 166 -16.68 29.41 41.12
N ALA A 167 -15.40 29.46 40.75
CA ALA A 167 -14.50 30.61 40.51
C ALA A 167 -13.05 30.05 40.39
N PRO A 168 -11.95 30.85 40.39
CA PRO A 168 -11.66 32.10 39.70
C PRO A 168 -10.47 31.96 38.71
N SER A 169 -10.34 32.97 37.87
CA SER A 169 -9.18 33.29 37.04
C SER A 169 -7.88 33.34 37.86
N VAL A 170 -6.94 32.44 37.56
CA VAL A 170 -5.53 32.59 37.95
C VAL A 170 -4.72 32.72 36.67
N ALA A 171 -4.24 33.94 36.43
CA ALA A 171 -3.24 34.24 35.43
C ALA A 171 -1.93 33.55 35.84
N VAL A 172 -1.47 32.58 35.05
CA VAL A 172 -0.14 31.98 35.20
C VAL A 172 0.69 32.33 33.97
N GLY A 173 1.74 33.09 34.28
CA GLY A 173 2.91 33.45 33.49
C GLY A 173 3.12 32.74 32.16
N ARG A 174 3.17 33.56 31.10
CA ARG A 174 3.97 33.30 29.91
C ARG A 174 5.43 33.11 30.35
N HIS A 175 5.88 31.87 30.43
CA HIS A 175 7.30 31.55 30.33
C HIS A 175 7.66 31.54 28.85
N GLU A 176 8.26 32.63 28.38
CA GLU A 176 9.01 32.66 27.13
C GLU A 176 10.21 31.73 27.28
N LEU A 177 10.10 30.52 26.72
CA LEU A 177 11.26 29.67 26.53
C LEU A 177 12.04 30.21 25.33
N VAL A 178 13.03 31.03 25.65
CA VAL A 178 14.14 31.40 24.77
C VAL A 178 14.91 30.12 24.46
N THR A 179 14.64 29.50 23.32
CA THR A 179 15.50 28.46 22.75
C THR A 179 16.63 29.14 21.97
N PRO A 180 17.91 28.86 22.29
CA PRO A 180 19.04 29.40 21.53
C PRO A 180 19.04 28.84 20.10
N LEU A 181 19.14 29.77 19.15
CA LEU A 181 19.33 29.54 17.72
C LEU A 181 20.69 28.84 17.51
N VAL A 182 20.67 27.51 17.39
CA VAL A 182 21.85 26.74 16.95
C VAL A 182 22.05 27.02 15.47
N GLN A 183 23.04 27.85 15.15
CA GLN A 183 23.60 27.97 13.80
C GLN A 183 24.16 26.61 13.41
N ARG A 184 23.46 25.91 12.52
CA ARG A 184 23.95 24.68 11.91
C ARG A 184 24.75 25.08 10.70
N SER A 185 26.06 24.97 10.82
CA SER A 185 27.04 25.12 9.74
C SER A 185 26.61 24.26 8.55
N GLU A 186 26.40 24.90 7.42
CA GLU A 186 26.29 24.26 6.12
C GLU A 186 27.72 23.87 5.70
N ASP A 187 28.12 22.64 6.00
CA ASP A 187 29.23 22.01 5.29
C ASP A 187 28.66 21.47 3.96
N GLU A 188 28.62 22.37 2.96
CA GLU A 188 28.59 22.02 1.54
C GLU A 188 29.85 21.20 1.22
N GLN A 189 29.72 19.88 1.18
CA GLN A 189 30.65 19.05 0.41
C GLN A 189 30.09 18.90 -1.01
N ASP A 190 30.59 19.77 -1.87
CA ASP A 190 30.60 19.59 -3.33
C ASP A 190 31.31 18.27 -3.69
N GLU A 191 30.53 17.27 -4.08
CA GLU A 191 31.02 16.13 -4.86
C GLU A 191 30.32 16.14 -6.22
N PRO A 192 30.77 16.95 -7.20
CA PRO A 192 30.49 16.68 -8.59
C PRO A 192 31.56 15.69 -9.08
N THR A 193 31.37 14.40 -8.82
CA THR A 193 32.08 13.39 -9.61
C THR A 193 31.53 13.49 -11.03
N SER A 194 32.22 14.28 -11.85
CA SER A 194 31.87 14.54 -13.23
C SER A 194 31.68 13.20 -13.95
N THR A 195 30.48 12.97 -14.47
CA THR A 195 30.15 11.78 -15.27
C THR A 195 31.12 11.55 -16.44
N GLN A 196 31.87 12.58 -16.86
CA GLN A 196 32.95 12.43 -17.83
C GLN A 196 34.19 11.68 -17.30
N GLU A 197 34.57 11.87 -16.03
CA GLU A 197 35.71 11.17 -15.45
C GLU A 197 35.44 9.68 -15.29
N VAL A 198 34.22 9.32 -14.88
CA VAL A 198 33.80 7.91 -14.78
C VAL A 198 33.82 7.22 -16.14
N LEU A 199 33.38 7.91 -17.21
CA LEU A 199 33.41 7.37 -18.57
C LEU A 199 34.83 7.25 -19.14
N LYS A 200 35.75 8.13 -18.73
CA LYS A 200 37.16 8.04 -19.13
C LYS A 200 37.83 6.80 -18.52
N VAL A 201 37.62 6.55 -17.23
CA VAL A 201 38.17 5.37 -16.53
C VAL A 201 37.63 4.07 -17.13
N LEU A 202 36.33 4.00 -17.45
CA LEU A 202 35.75 2.81 -18.07
C LEU A 202 36.35 2.50 -19.46
N ARG A 203 36.66 3.54 -20.25
CA ARG A 203 37.29 3.36 -21.56
C ARG A 203 38.73 2.88 -21.44
N GLU A 204 39.51 3.44 -20.53
CA GLU A 204 40.89 3.02 -20.28
C GLU A 204 40.97 1.56 -19.78
N MET A 205 39.98 1.11 -18.99
CA MET A 205 39.89 -0.29 -18.55
C MET A 205 39.55 -1.27 -19.67
N GLU A 206 38.78 -0.85 -20.68
CA GLU A 206 38.40 -1.70 -21.81
C GLU A 206 39.58 -1.86 -22.79
N GLU A 207 40.30 -0.78 -23.08
CA GLU A 207 41.52 -0.80 -23.92
C GLU A 207 42.63 -1.66 -23.30
N ALA A 208 42.83 -1.62 -21.98
CA ALA A 208 43.81 -2.47 -21.30
C ALA A 208 43.48 -3.97 -21.43
N ARG A 209 42.19 -4.31 -21.52
CA ARG A 209 41.73 -5.71 -21.61
C ARG A 209 41.91 -6.30 -23.00
N GLU A 210 41.88 -5.46 -24.04
CA GLU A 210 42.15 -5.87 -25.42
C GLU A 210 43.64 -6.10 -25.70
N GLN A 211 44.55 -5.49 -24.92
CA GLN A 211 46.00 -5.68 -25.08
C GLN A 211 46.55 -6.96 -24.43
N GLU A 212 45.76 -7.63 -23.58
CA GLU A 212 46.13 -8.91 -22.95
C GLU A 212 45.67 -10.15 -23.74
N LEU A 213 45.03 -9.97 -24.90
CA LEU A 213 44.62 -11.02 -25.85
C LEU A 213 45.54 -11.07 -27.08
#